data_AF-A0A918ARU2-F1
#
_entry.id   AF-A0A918ARU2-F1
#
_cell.length_a   1.000
_cell.length_b   1.000
_cell.length_c   1.000
_cell.angle_alpha   90.00
_cell.angle_beta   90.00
_cell.angle_gamma   90.00
#
_symmetry.space_group_name_H-M   'P 1'
#
loop_
_entity.id
_entity.type
_entity.pdbx_description
1 polymer ?
#
loop_
_entity_poly.entity_id
_entity_poly.type
_entity_poly.pdbx_seq_one_letter_code
_entity_poly.pdbx_strand_id
1 'polypeptide(L)'
;MTYPGGGGGEWPPQPNPHQPGQPYGGPQQPQQGGWPQTGPQPQQGGYPQTGPQPAYGQQPPFGQQPQFGQPQFDQQFGQQPYAYAGGEPPKKKRTGLVVTAIVAVLALAAGTVATVWALRSSSDAAAGSDSPSAAANNLLSALGSGDVLGIMNGLAPAEAQLSKDYTEATVSEAKRLEILKPDADPNKLTGVQIKSEGIKFDEAAAVKVNDRLTINKVVEGKITVTSDVKQVPLTDKLVEALGAELDKEPQSETLDFAEVKAERDGKPIGIATIKVGDEWYPSLFYTIAHAALEEEKLEWPAKGIAPAGAGSAQDAAKQILEAGLDGDLEKVIALLPPDEMGVLQDVGPVLLEEAGKVSATGAKLLELETDAKDVAGGKQLTIRKLIVEADGEKVEVSRDGDCYTVRVQRQSQGLCADEIAQLIEQQGGSQIPPAAVDVISRIGAQVLKDGLGVVATEVDGKWYVSPIRSYSEVFLTLLRGLQPKDIDELLKAAK
;
A
#
# COMPACT_ATOMS: atom_id res chain seq x y z
N MET A 1 -20.45 38.78 46.98
CA MET A 1 -20.03 39.24 48.32
C MET A 1 -18.62 38.72 48.58
N THR A 2 -17.86 39.44 49.38
CA THR A 2 -16.46 39.24 49.81
C THR A 2 -16.12 37.87 50.46
N TYR A 3 -14.93 37.30 50.10
CA TYR A 3 -13.84 36.70 50.94
C TYR A 3 -14.17 35.70 52.12
N PRO A 4 -13.22 34.93 52.70
CA PRO A 4 -11.98 34.28 52.22
C PRO A 4 -11.66 32.83 52.73
N GLY A 5 -10.69 32.15 52.08
CA GLY A 5 -9.43 31.61 52.68
C GLY A 5 -9.36 30.41 53.66
N GLY A 6 -8.31 29.57 53.48
CA GLY A 6 -7.42 29.13 54.59
C GLY A 6 -7.23 27.62 54.89
N GLY A 7 -5.96 27.17 54.96
CA GLY A 7 -5.47 25.94 55.64
C GLY A 7 -5.49 24.62 54.84
N GLY A 8 -4.60 23.63 55.04
CA GLY A 8 -3.41 23.55 55.91
C GLY A 8 -3.16 22.12 56.48
N GLY A 9 -1.91 21.63 56.43
CA GLY A 9 -1.44 20.31 56.97
C GLY A 9 -1.09 19.29 55.87
N GLU A 10 0.13 18.73 55.69
CA GLU A 10 1.24 18.24 56.55
C GLU A 10 1.11 16.81 57.10
N TRP A 11 2.26 16.09 57.07
CA TRP A 11 2.74 14.89 57.83
C TRP A 11 3.30 13.72 56.96
N PRO A 12 4.28 12.89 57.44
CA PRO A 12 5.66 12.90 56.90
C PRO A 12 6.17 11.51 56.40
N PRO A 13 7.47 11.34 56.03
CA PRO A 13 7.97 10.10 55.38
C PRO A 13 8.80 9.14 56.27
N GLN A 14 8.83 7.86 55.84
CA GLN A 14 9.86 6.81 56.12
C GLN A 14 10.03 6.34 57.60
N PRO A 15 10.56 5.10 57.90
CA PRO A 15 11.76 4.48 57.29
C PRO A 15 11.77 2.94 57.10
N ASN A 16 12.88 2.44 56.54
CA ASN A 16 13.30 1.03 56.45
C ASN A 16 14.43 0.75 57.48
N PRO A 17 14.46 -0.41 58.17
CA PRO A 17 15.74 -1.12 58.30
C PRO A 17 15.73 -2.68 58.45
N HIS A 18 16.63 -3.32 57.69
CA HIS A 18 17.63 -4.37 58.10
C HIS A 18 17.32 -5.90 58.06
N GLN A 19 18.35 -6.62 57.55
CA GLN A 19 18.69 -8.06 57.71
C GLN A 19 19.39 -8.31 59.08
N PRO A 20 19.43 -9.54 59.68
CA PRO A 20 20.40 -10.60 59.29
C PRO A 20 20.06 -12.09 59.64
N GLY A 21 20.82 -13.06 59.10
CA GLY A 21 21.08 -14.37 59.78
C GLY A 21 21.00 -15.70 58.98
N GLN A 22 22.10 -16.48 59.01
CA GLN A 22 22.19 -17.96 58.84
C GLN A 22 22.50 -18.59 60.23
N PRO A 23 22.58 -19.94 60.51
CA PRO A 23 22.89 -21.10 59.62
C PRO A 23 22.26 -22.52 59.95
N TYR A 24 22.79 -23.57 59.26
CA TYR A 24 22.90 -25.02 59.63
C TYR A 24 21.81 -26.08 59.33
N GLY A 25 22.22 -27.23 58.74
CA GLY A 25 21.52 -28.55 58.80
C GLY A 25 21.47 -29.41 57.50
N GLY A 26 22.08 -30.63 57.49
CA GLY A 26 21.89 -31.70 56.46
C GLY A 26 20.96 -32.84 56.94
N PRO A 27 20.88 -34.08 56.35
CA PRO A 27 21.89 -34.76 55.49
C PRO A 27 21.42 -35.72 54.32
N GLN A 28 22.41 -36.26 53.57
CA GLN A 28 22.53 -37.62 52.92
C GLN A 28 21.61 -38.19 51.79
N GLN A 29 22.21 -38.37 50.59
CA GLN A 29 22.39 -39.60 49.72
C GLN A 29 21.21 -40.53 49.27
N PRO A 30 21.36 -41.46 48.27
CA PRO A 30 22.57 -41.91 47.52
C PRO A 30 22.49 -41.97 45.95
N GLN A 31 23.58 -42.45 45.31
CA GLN A 31 23.78 -42.63 43.85
C GLN A 31 23.52 -44.06 43.32
N GLN A 32 23.34 -44.21 42.00
CA GLN A 32 23.72 -45.34 41.11
C GLN A 32 23.44 -44.94 39.64
N GLY A 33 24.15 -45.35 38.57
CA GLY A 33 25.35 -46.16 38.33
C GLY A 33 25.77 -46.02 36.83
N GLY A 34 26.80 -46.72 36.31
CA GLY A 34 27.17 -46.58 34.87
C GLY A 34 28.16 -47.60 34.27
N TRP A 35 28.42 -47.43 32.95
CA TRP A 35 29.43 -48.10 32.08
C TRP A 35 29.19 -49.60 31.75
N PRO A 36 29.76 -50.19 30.64
CA PRO A 36 31.03 -49.85 29.95
C PRO A 36 31.09 -49.85 28.39
N GLN A 37 32.26 -49.49 27.85
CA GLN A 37 32.68 -49.66 26.43
C GLN A 37 33.14 -51.10 26.11
N THR A 38 33.16 -51.50 24.82
CA THR A 38 34.24 -52.27 24.14
C THR A 38 33.94 -52.51 22.64
N GLY A 39 34.95 -52.49 21.74
CA GLY A 39 34.88 -53.22 20.45
C GLY A 39 35.51 -52.55 19.20
N PRO A 40 36.32 -53.24 18.35
CA PRO A 40 37.16 -52.61 17.31
C PRO A 40 36.79 -52.85 15.83
N GLN A 41 37.53 -52.16 14.95
CA GLN A 41 37.49 -52.14 13.46
C GLN A 41 38.03 -53.43 12.78
N PRO A 42 37.71 -53.66 11.49
CA PRO A 42 38.80 -53.91 10.51
C PRO A 42 38.61 -53.27 9.10
N GLN A 43 39.68 -53.31 8.27
CA GLN A 43 39.83 -52.70 6.93
C GLN A 43 39.60 -53.65 5.74
N GLN A 44 39.37 -53.09 4.53
CA GLN A 44 39.85 -53.43 3.14
C GLN A 44 38.85 -52.85 2.11
N GLY A 45 39.13 -52.35 0.88
CA GLY A 45 40.29 -52.07 0.00
C GLY A 45 39.76 -51.46 -1.34
N GLY A 46 40.49 -51.04 -2.39
CA GLY A 46 41.93 -50.83 -2.61
C GLY A 46 42.34 -50.73 -4.12
N TYR A 47 42.73 -49.53 -4.61
CA TYR A 47 43.49 -49.24 -5.88
C TYR A 47 42.78 -49.38 -7.26
N PRO A 48 43.33 -48.83 -8.39
CA PRO A 48 44.60 -48.12 -8.63
C PRO A 48 44.52 -46.72 -9.34
N GLN A 49 45.69 -46.19 -9.71
CA GLN A 49 46.05 -44.80 -10.09
C GLN A 49 46.61 -44.72 -11.54
N THR A 50 46.67 -43.53 -12.18
CA THR A 50 47.76 -43.13 -13.14
C THR A 50 47.70 -41.64 -13.56
N GLY A 51 48.85 -40.93 -13.61
CA GLY A 51 49.04 -39.68 -14.39
C GLY A 51 49.83 -38.53 -13.70
N PRO A 52 50.88 -37.89 -14.28
CA PRO A 52 51.94 -37.21 -13.49
C PRO A 52 52.09 -35.66 -13.56
N GLN A 53 52.65 -35.10 -12.46
CA GLN A 53 53.59 -33.96 -12.20
C GLN A 53 53.96 -32.87 -13.27
N PRO A 54 54.49 -31.65 -12.89
CA PRO A 54 55.43 -31.37 -11.77
C PRO A 54 55.22 -30.07 -10.91
N ALA A 55 56.12 -29.88 -9.91
CA ALA A 55 56.22 -28.75 -8.94
C ALA A 55 57.31 -27.72 -9.34
N TYR A 56 57.51 -26.53 -8.74
CA TYR A 56 57.87 -26.19 -7.34
C TYR A 56 57.87 -24.64 -7.12
N GLY A 57 57.72 -24.10 -5.88
CA GLY A 57 57.91 -22.65 -5.65
C GLY A 57 57.59 -21.95 -4.30
N GLN A 58 58.15 -22.41 -3.16
CA GLN A 58 58.49 -21.65 -1.92
C GLN A 58 57.49 -20.67 -1.21
N GLN A 59 57.21 -20.97 0.07
CA GLN A 59 56.74 -20.07 1.17
C GLN A 59 57.94 -19.28 1.78
N PRO A 60 57.86 -18.37 2.82
CA PRO A 60 57.00 -18.37 4.05
C PRO A 60 56.63 -16.94 4.61
N PRO A 61 56.33 -16.68 5.92
CA PRO A 61 55.45 -17.35 6.90
C PRO A 61 54.40 -16.45 7.63
N PHE A 62 53.32 -17.08 8.12
CA PHE A 62 52.52 -16.87 9.36
C PHE A 62 52.25 -15.49 10.01
N GLY A 63 50.96 -15.24 10.32
CA GLY A 63 50.46 -14.27 11.31
C GLY A 63 49.05 -14.63 11.82
N GLN A 64 48.85 -14.68 13.14
CA GLN A 64 47.74 -15.35 13.85
C GLN A 64 46.31 -14.82 13.63
N GLN A 65 45.33 -15.70 13.89
CA GLN A 65 43.88 -15.45 13.89
C GLN A 65 43.35 -15.25 15.33
N PRO A 66 42.70 -14.12 15.68
CA PRO A 66 42.09 -13.94 17.00
C PRO A 66 40.71 -14.60 17.12
N GLN A 67 40.56 -15.43 18.15
CA GLN A 67 39.28 -15.98 18.61
C GLN A 67 38.55 -14.92 19.46
N PHE A 68 37.36 -14.49 19.05
CA PHE A 68 36.50 -13.61 19.87
C PHE A 68 35.44 -14.44 20.62
N GLY A 69 35.34 -14.22 21.93
CA GLY A 69 34.50 -15.01 22.84
C GLY A 69 33.06 -14.52 22.94
N GLN A 70 32.18 -15.39 23.45
CA GLN A 70 30.83 -15.03 23.90
C GLN A 70 30.88 -14.07 25.10
N PRO A 71 30.09 -12.98 25.11
CA PRO A 71 29.68 -12.30 26.32
C PRO A 71 28.55 -13.06 27.03
N GLN A 72 28.60 -13.03 28.34
CA GLN A 72 27.69 -13.72 29.26
C GLN A 72 26.35 -12.97 29.41
N PHE A 73 25.27 -13.70 29.66
CA PHE A 73 23.94 -13.17 29.94
C PHE A 73 23.94 -12.40 31.28
N ASP A 74 23.46 -11.15 31.28
CA ASP A 74 23.08 -10.45 32.51
C ASP A 74 21.73 -9.75 32.29
N GLN A 75 20.81 -9.90 33.26
CA GLN A 75 19.45 -9.39 33.16
C GLN A 75 19.38 -7.94 33.65
N GLN A 76 18.96 -7.01 32.79
CA GLN A 76 18.45 -5.73 33.29
C GLN A 76 17.31 -5.19 32.41
N PHE A 77 16.14 -5.01 33.03
CA PHE A 77 14.95 -4.43 32.41
C PHE A 77 15.22 -2.97 31.98
N GLY A 78 14.92 -2.66 30.71
CA GLY A 78 14.91 -1.30 30.17
C GLY A 78 14.07 -1.24 28.90
N GLN A 79 13.10 -0.32 28.86
CA GLN A 79 12.24 -0.13 27.68
C GLN A 79 13.04 0.50 26.53
N GLN A 80 12.82 0.05 25.30
CA GLN A 80 13.11 0.83 24.09
C GLN A 80 12.01 0.66 23.04
N PRO A 81 11.77 1.69 22.21
CA PRO A 81 10.66 1.70 21.25
C PRO A 81 10.95 0.89 19.99
N TYR A 82 9.89 0.39 19.35
CA TYR A 82 9.98 -0.37 18.11
C TYR A 82 10.56 0.47 16.96
N ALA A 83 11.80 0.18 16.58
CA ALA A 83 12.40 0.70 15.36
C ALA A 83 12.03 -0.19 14.16
N TYR A 84 11.41 0.42 13.15
CA TYR A 84 11.06 -0.25 11.90
C TYR A 84 12.34 -0.69 11.17
N ALA A 85 12.50 -1.98 10.89
CA ALA A 85 13.67 -2.53 10.21
C ALA A 85 13.62 -2.24 8.69
N GLY A 86 13.77 -0.97 8.32
CA GLY A 86 13.89 -0.53 6.94
C GLY A 86 15.24 -0.95 6.34
N GLY A 87 15.28 -2.10 5.67
CA GLY A 87 16.39 -2.45 4.78
C GLY A 87 16.39 -1.50 3.58
N GLU A 88 17.51 -0.80 3.35
CA GLU A 88 17.67 0.09 2.19
C GLU A 88 17.57 -0.75 0.89
N PRO A 89 16.59 -0.51 -0.01
CA PRO A 89 16.38 -1.36 -1.16
C PRO A 89 17.59 -1.31 -2.12
N PRO A 90 17.98 -2.44 -2.74
CA PRO A 90 19.17 -2.49 -3.57
C PRO A 90 19.05 -1.57 -4.78
N LYS A 91 20.04 -0.68 -4.95
CA LYS A 91 20.10 0.29 -6.05
C LYS A 91 20.31 -0.41 -7.40
N LYS A 92 19.22 -0.86 -8.04
CA LYS A 92 19.21 -1.35 -9.43
C LYS A 92 19.63 -0.23 -10.41
N LYS A 93 20.11 -0.64 -11.58
CA LYS A 93 20.75 0.26 -12.57
C LYS A 93 19.71 1.13 -13.31
N ARG A 94 20.21 2.21 -13.92
CA ARG A 94 19.43 3.35 -14.49
C ARG A 94 18.61 3.06 -15.76
N THR A 95 18.05 1.86 -15.91
CA THR A 95 16.97 1.57 -16.87
C THR A 95 15.58 1.78 -16.27
N GLY A 96 15.46 1.69 -14.94
CA GLY A 96 14.19 1.92 -14.24
C GLY A 96 13.64 3.35 -14.40
N LEU A 97 14.43 4.33 -14.86
CA LEU A 97 14.00 5.72 -15.00
C LEU A 97 12.91 5.89 -16.07
N VAL A 98 12.84 5.02 -17.08
CA VAL A 98 11.84 5.10 -18.16
C VAL A 98 10.52 4.44 -17.77
N VAL A 99 10.56 3.28 -17.09
CA VAL A 99 9.36 2.67 -16.49
C VAL A 99 8.85 3.55 -15.35
N THR A 100 9.75 4.13 -14.55
CA THR A 100 9.41 5.16 -13.56
C THR A 100 8.90 6.44 -14.23
N ALA A 101 9.33 6.83 -15.44
CA ALA A 101 8.76 7.96 -16.16
C ALA A 101 7.35 7.65 -16.70
N ILE A 102 7.08 6.42 -17.16
CA ILE A 102 5.72 6.01 -17.57
C ILE A 102 4.82 5.90 -16.34
N VAL A 103 5.28 5.26 -15.26
CA VAL A 103 4.57 5.22 -13.97
C VAL A 103 4.47 6.61 -13.36
N ALA A 104 5.42 7.52 -13.56
CA ALA A 104 5.33 8.91 -13.12
C ALA A 104 4.43 9.75 -14.02
N VAL A 105 4.30 9.50 -15.32
CA VAL A 105 3.27 10.15 -16.15
C VAL A 105 1.88 9.63 -15.77
N LEU A 106 1.76 8.33 -15.46
CA LEU A 106 0.54 7.71 -14.95
C LEU A 106 0.23 8.07 -13.48
N ALA A 107 1.23 8.44 -12.67
CA ALA A 107 1.09 8.94 -11.30
C ALA A 107 1.12 10.47 -11.21
N LEU A 108 1.49 11.19 -12.26
CA LEU A 108 1.10 12.57 -12.52
C LEU A 108 -0.33 12.61 -13.06
N ALA A 109 -0.86 11.48 -13.54
CA ALA A 109 -2.29 11.26 -13.77
C ALA A 109 -3.05 10.67 -12.55
N ALA A 110 -2.38 10.25 -11.46
CA ALA A 110 -3.03 9.52 -10.36
C ALA A 110 -2.48 9.73 -8.91
N GLY A 111 -1.46 10.57 -8.70
CA GLY A 111 -0.61 10.47 -7.49
C GLY A 111 0.22 11.69 -7.09
N THR A 112 -0.05 12.88 -7.65
CA THR A 112 0.43 14.14 -7.05
C THR A 112 -0.72 15.14 -6.88
N VAL A 113 -0.53 16.10 -5.96
CA VAL A 113 -1.52 17.06 -5.44
C VAL A 113 -2.15 17.97 -6.52
N ALA A 114 -1.68 17.90 -7.78
CA ALA A 114 -2.20 18.66 -8.91
C ALA A 114 -3.30 17.94 -9.74
N THR A 115 -3.73 16.73 -9.36
CA THR A 115 -4.48 15.83 -10.28
C THR A 115 -5.91 15.49 -9.82
N VAL A 116 -6.79 16.49 -9.77
CA VAL A 116 -8.18 16.32 -9.26
C VAL A 116 -9.20 17.01 -10.16
N TRP A 117 -9.43 16.49 -11.38
CA TRP A 117 -10.50 16.92 -12.31
C TRP A 117 -10.55 16.01 -13.58
N ALA A 118 -11.66 15.27 -13.87
CA ALA A 118 -12.17 14.85 -15.22
C ALA A 118 -13.10 13.60 -15.26
N LEU A 119 -14.44 13.74 -15.24
CA LEU A 119 -15.44 12.65 -15.15
C LEU A 119 -16.93 12.97 -15.52
N ARG A 120 -17.36 12.45 -16.68
CA ARG A 120 -18.72 12.23 -17.24
C ARG A 120 -19.21 13.15 -18.38
N SER A 121 -19.67 12.49 -19.45
CA SER A 121 -21.10 12.40 -19.75
C SER A 121 -21.41 11.24 -20.72
N SER A 122 -21.63 10.04 -20.18
CA SER A 122 -22.52 9.05 -20.80
C SER A 122 -23.02 8.08 -19.73
N SER A 123 -24.26 7.64 -19.87
CA SER A 123 -24.84 6.47 -19.19
C SER A 123 -24.70 5.19 -20.04
N ASP A 124 -24.06 5.31 -21.20
CA ASP A 124 -23.68 4.23 -22.08
C ASP A 124 -22.35 3.65 -21.58
N ALA A 125 -22.20 2.32 -21.72
CA ALA A 125 -21.01 1.59 -21.30
C ALA A 125 -19.74 2.16 -21.95
N ALA A 126 -18.59 1.83 -21.35
CA ALA A 126 -17.30 2.04 -21.98
C ALA A 126 -17.35 1.52 -23.43
N ALA A 127 -16.81 2.27 -24.38
CA ALA A 127 -16.95 1.97 -25.81
C ALA A 127 -15.94 0.89 -26.21
N GLY A 128 -16.26 -0.36 -25.86
CA GLY A 128 -15.46 -1.52 -26.21
C GLY A 128 -15.28 -1.64 -27.72
N SER A 129 -14.17 -2.24 -28.13
CA SER A 129 -13.81 -2.36 -29.55
C SER A 129 -13.79 -3.82 -30.01
N ASP A 130 -14.09 -4.05 -31.30
CA ASP A 130 -14.12 -5.39 -31.90
C ASP A 130 -12.77 -6.14 -31.85
N SER A 131 -11.66 -5.44 -31.61
CA SER A 131 -10.31 -6.01 -31.56
C SER A 131 -9.38 -5.33 -30.55
N PRO A 132 -8.35 -6.04 -30.05
CA PRO A 132 -7.30 -5.48 -29.20
C PRO A 132 -6.70 -4.17 -29.73
N SER A 133 -6.29 -4.18 -31.01
CA SER A 133 -5.55 -3.07 -31.58
C SER A 133 -6.46 -1.87 -31.88
N ALA A 134 -7.74 -2.09 -32.19
CA ALA A 134 -8.72 -1.00 -32.23
C ALA A 134 -8.90 -0.34 -30.86
N ALA A 135 -9.02 -1.14 -29.79
CA ALA A 135 -9.16 -0.65 -28.43
C ALA A 135 -7.96 0.22 -27.99
N ALA A 136 -6.73 -0.25 -28.27
CA ALA A 136 -5.51 0.49 -27.96
C ALA A 136 -5.35 1.77 -28.81
N ASN A 137 -5.72 1.74 -30.09
CA ASN A 137 -5.76 2.93 -30.96
C ASN A 137 -6.78 3.96 -30.49
N ASN A 138 -7.96 3.53 -30.02
CA ASN A 138 -9.01 4.43 -29.53
C ASN A 138 -8.56 5.20 -28.29
N LEU A 139 -7.94 4.54 -27.30
CA LEU A 139 -7.37 5.22 -26.13
C LEU A 139 -6.28 6.22 -26.51
N LEU A 140 -5.33 5.85 -27.37
CA LEU A 140 -4.27 6.77 -27.78
C LEU A 140 -4.81 7.93 -28.64
N SER A 141 -5.91 7.72 -29.38
CA SER A 141 -6.61 8.80 -30.11
C SER A 141 -7.33 9.76 -29.16
N ALA A 142 -7.98 9.26 -28.10
CA ALA A 142 -8.62 10.07 -27.07
C ALA A 142 -7.60 10.87 -26.23
N LEU A 143 -6.44 10.26 -25.92
CA LEU A 143 -5.27 10.96 -25.38
C LEU A 143 -4.78 12.05 -26.34
N GLY A 144 -4.88 11.82 -27.64
CA GLY A 144 -4.50 12.76 -28.69
C GLY A 144 -5.37 14.02 -28.80
N SER A 145 -6.68 13.86 -28.62
CA SER A 145 -7.66 14.95 -28.65
C SER A 145 -7.84 15.66 -27.30
N GLY A 146 -7.22 15.17 -26.22
CA GLY A 146 -7.51 15.62 -24.85
C GLY A 146 -8.94 15.26 -24.41
N ASP A 147 -9.56 14.26 -25.04
CA ASP A 147 -10.92 13.81 -24.72
C ASP A 147 -10.88 12.88 -23.51
N VAL A 148 -10.80 13.45 -22.30
CA VAL A 148 -10.63 12.64 -21.09
C VAL A 148 -11.84 11.76 -20.77
N LEU A 149 -13.02 12.14 -21.26
CA LEU A 149 -14.18 11.27 -21.23
C LEU A 149 -13.96 10.05 -22.12
N GLY A 150 -13.48 10.25 -23.35
CA GLY A 150 -13.06 9.18 -24.25
C GLY A 150 -11.88 8.33 -23.74
N ILE A 151 -10.91 8.92 -23.03
CA ILE A 151 -9.81 8.19 -22.38
C ILE A 151 -10.38 7.22 -21.35
N MET A 152 -11.18 7.74 -20.41
CA MET A 152 -11.67 6.95 -19.27
C MET A 152 -12.78 5.98 -19.68
N ASN A 153 -13.72 6.38 -20.55
CA ASN A 153 -14.69 5.48 -21.17
C ASN A 153 -14.04 4.51 -22.18
N GLY A 154 -12.77 4.69 -22.55
CA GLY A 154 -12.01 3.75 -23.34
C GLY A 154 -11.35 2.65 -22.50
N LEU A 155 -11.11 2.89 -21.21
CA LEU A 155 -10.53 1.88 -20.30
C LEU A 155 -11.50 0.73 -20.01
N ALA A 156 -10.95 -0.37 -19.51
CA ALA A 156 -11.73 -1.48 -18.97
C ALA A 156 -12.81 -0.96 -17.97
N PRO A 157 -14.08 -1.42 -18.05
CA PRO A 157 -15.20 -0.78 -17.35
C PRO A 157 -15.01 -0.58 -15.84
N ALA A 158 -14.39 -1.54 -15.15
CA ALA A 158 -14.11 -1.45 -13.72
C ALA A 158 -12.99 -0.45 -13.38
N GLU A 159 -11.95 -0.34 -14.21
CA GLU A 159 -10.89 0.66 -14.06
C GLU A 159 -11.45 2.08 -14.29
N ALA A 160 -12.24 2.24 -15.36
CA ALA A 160 -12.96 3.46 -15.67
C ALA A 160 -13.86 3.90 -14.49
N GLN A 161 -14.64 2.96 -13.92
CA GLN A 161 -15.54 3.23 -12.82
C GLN A 161 -14.80 3.48 -11.49
N LEU A 162 -13.64 2.84 -11.24
CA LEU A 162 -12.80 3.11 -10.08
C LEU A 162 -12.24 4.53 -10.07
N SER A 163 -11.58 4.94 -11.16
CA SER A 163 -11.08 6.30 -11.30
C SER A 163 -12.22 7.33 -11.23
N LYS A 164 -13.41 6.94 -11.68
CA LYS A 164 -14.62 7.74 -11.59
C LYS A 164 -15.12 7.96 -10.17
N ASP A 165 -15.34 6.89 -9.43
CA ASP A 165 -15.79 7.00 -8.05
C ASP A 165 -14.80 7.80 -7.19
N TYR A 166 -13.49 7.63 -7.43
CA TYR A 166 -12.45 8.34 -6.71
C TYR A 166 -12.38 9.84 -7.02
N THR A 167 -12.37 10.26 -8.30
CA THR A 167 -12.24 11.69 -8.63
C THR A 167 -13.55 12.45 -8.35
N GLU A 168 -14.74 11.85 -8.49
CA GLU A 168 -16.00 12.48 -8.06
C GLU A 168 -16.00 12.76 -6.54
N ALA A 169 -15.60 11.77 -5.73
CA ALA A 169 -15.49 11.94 -4.28
C ALA A 169 -14.42 12.98 -3.91
N THR A 170 -13.24 12.93 -4.54
CA THR A 170 -12.13 13.85 -4.22
C THR A 170 -12.45 15.29 -4.61
N VAL A 171 -13.08 15.53 -5.77
CA VAL A 171 -13.57 16.88 -6.16
C VAL A 171 -14.66 17.36 -5.20
N SER A 172 -15.57 16.48 -4.75
CA SER A 172 -16.60 16.84 -3.78
C SER A 172 -16.00 17.32 -2.45
N GLU A 173 -15.01 16.60 -1.92
CA GLU A 173 -14.29 16.99 -0.71
C GLU A 173 -13.45 18.26 -0.92
N ALA A 174 -12.75 18.40 -2.06
CA ALA A 174 -11.97 19.60 -2.37
C ALA A 174 -12.84 20.86 -2.54
N LYS A 175 -14.07 20.73 -3.03
CA LYS A 175 -15.08 21.81 -3.00
C LYS A 175 -15.55 22.12 -1.58
N ARG A 176 -15.87 21.09 -0.79
CA ARG A 176 -16.30 21.26 0.61
C ARG A 176 -15.25 21.96 1.45
N LEU A 177 -13.97 21.72 1.16
CA LEU A 177 -12.81 22.36 1.80
C LEU A 177 -12.42 23.72 1.22
N GLU A 178 -13.16 24.24 0.23
CA GLU A 178 -12.87 25.48 -0.49
C GLU A 178 -11.46 25.51 -1.12
N ILE A 179 -10.96 24.35 -1.55
CA ILE A 179 -9.74 24.21 -2.37
C ILE A 179 -10.11 24.51 -3.82
N LEU A 180 -11.19 23.88 -4.31
CA LEU A 180 -11.76 24.11 -5.64
C LEU A 180 -12.99 25.01 -5.58
N LYS A 181 -13.22 25.79 -6.64
CA LYS A 181 -14.41 26.63 -6.79
C LYS A 181 -15.70 25.78 -6.80
N PRO A 182 -16.87 26.32 -6.39
CA PRO A 182 -18.13 25.54 -6.36
C PRO A 182 -18.55 25.00 -7.73
N ASP A 183 -18.27 25.77 -8.79
CA ASP A 183 -18.50 25.43 -10.20
C ASP A 183 -17.40 24.54 -10.80
N ALA A 184 -16.41 24.10 -9.99
CA ALA A 184 -15.31 23.23 -10.43
C ALA A 184 -15.85 21.85 -10.86
N ASP A 185 -16.32 21.78 -12.08
CA ASP A 185 -16.90 20.63 -12.72
C ASP A 185 -15.99 19.39 -12.69
N PRO A 186 -16.27 18.33 -11.89
CA PRO A 186 -15.45 17.13 -11.93
C PRO A 186 -15.37 16.53 -13.32
N ASN A 187 -16.27 16.90 -14.26
CA ASN A 187 -16.47 16.31 -15.58
C ASN A 187 -15.43 16.67 -16.66
N LYS A 188 -14.50 17.57 -16.40
CA LYS A 188 -13.55 18.09 -17.39
C LYS A 188 -12.11 17.95 -16.88
N LEU A 189 -11.12 18.03 -17.78
CA LEU A 189 -9.71 18.18 -17.41
C LEU A 189 -9.33 19.66 -17.53
N THR A 190 -8.80 20.25 -16.46
CA THR A 190 -8.21 21.59 -16.45
C THR A 190 -6.84 21.50 -15.82
N GLY A 191 -5.94 22.35 -16.31
CA GLY A 191 -4.57 22.41 -15.86
C GLY A 191 -3.72 21.20 -16.21
N VAL A 192 -4.24 20.28 -17.01
CA VAL A 192 -3.48 19.29 -17.77
C VAL A 192 -4.04 19.26 -19.18
N GLN A 193 -3.16 19.27 -20.17
CA GLN A 193 -3.45 19.02 -21.58
C GLN A 193 -2.62 17.82 -22.01
N ILE A 194 -3.25 16.84 -22.64
CA ILE A 194 -2.56 15.71 -23.27
C ILE A 194 -2.66 15.91 -24.78
N LYS A 195 -1.55 15.69 -25.47
CA LYS A 195 -1.45 15.72 -26.93
C LYS A 195 -0.69 14.48 -27.38
N SER A 196 -1.19 13.79 -28.39
CA SER A 196 -0.49 12.67 -29.02
C SER A 196 -0.24 12.94 -30.50
N GLU A 197 0.90 12.51 -31.01
CA GLU A 197 1.31 12.74 -32.40
C GLU A 197 1.86 11.45 -33.01
N GLY A 198 1.39 11.08 -34.21
CA GLY A 198 2.03 10.04 -35.04
C GLY A 198 2.12 8.65 -34.41
N ILE A 199 1.26 8.33 -33.44
CA ILE A 199 1.16 7.03 -32.78
C ILE A 199 1.04 5.89 -33.79
N LYS A 200 1.85 4.84 -33.65
CA LYS A 200 1.71 3.59 -34.41
C LYS A 200 1.96 2.36 -33.56
N PHE A 201 1.14 1.35 -33.80
CA PHE A 201 1.32 -0.01 -33.30
C PHE A 201 1.98 -0.91 -34.36
N ASP A 202 2.75 -1.87 -33.89
CA ASP A 202 3.18 -3.02 -34.68
C ASP A 202 2.24 -4.20 -34.37
N GLU A 203 1.23 -4.38 -35.20
CA GLU A 203 0.23 -5.45 -35.08
C GLU A 203 0.86 -6.84 -35.21
N ALA A 204 1.94 -6.99 -35.97
CA ALA A 204 2.66 -8.25 -36.13
C ALA A 204 3.50 -8.61 -34.89
N ALA A 205 3.88 -7.61 -34.09
CA ALA A 205 4.55 -7.77 -32.80
C ALA A 205 3.58 -7.86 -31.60
N ALA A 206 2.26 -7.79 -31.81
CA ALA A 206 1.28 -7.93 -30.74
C ALA A 206 1.33 -9.32 -30.11
N VAL A 207 1.43 -9.39 -28.78
CA VAL A 207 1.55 -10.65 -28.04
C VAL A 207 0.17 -11.02 -27.48
N LYS A 208 -0.48 -12.01 -28.08
CA LYS A 208 -1.67 -12.64 -27.49
C LYS A 208 -1.21 -13.54 -26.33
N VAL A 209 -1.44 -13.09 -25.09
CA VAL A 209 -1.11 -13.85 -23.89
C VAL A 209 -2.10 -15.01 -23.71
N ASN A 210 -3.39 -14.72 -23.86
CA ASN A 210 -4.47 -15.69 -23.78
C ASN A 210 -5.72 -15.13 -24.52
N ASP A 211 -6.89 -15.76 -24.40
CA ASP A 211 -8.12 -15.31 -25.07
C ASP A 211 -8.73 -14.02 -24.50
N ARG A 212 -8.30 -13.60 -23.30
CA ARG A 212 -8.79 -12.40 -22.59
C ARG A 212 -7.75 -11.27 -22.48
N LEU A 213 -6.51 -11.46 -22.93
CA LEU A 213 -5.41 -10.50 -22.80
C LEU A 213 -4.50 -10.51 -24.03
N THR A 214 -4.33 -9.34 -24.63
CA THR A 214 -3.37 -9.07 -25.71
C THR A 214 -2.54 -7.84 -25.37
N ILE A 215 -1.23 -7.91 -25.61
CA ILE A 215 -0.30 -6.79 -25.45
C ILE A 215 -0.01 -6.20 -26.83
N ASN A 216 -0.54 -5.00 -27.09
CA ASN A 216 -0.31 -4.25 -28.32
C ASN A 216 1.01 -3.47 -28.21
N LYS A 217 1.88 -3.56 -29.21
CA LYS A 217 3.22 -2.96 -29.15
C LYS A 217 3.26 -1.60 -29.84
N VAL A 218 3.46 -0.52 -29.09
CA VAL A 218 3.64 0.84 -29.65
C VAL A 218 5.09 1.02 -30.08
N VAL A 219 5.32 1.35 -31.36
CA VAL A 219 6.66 1.45 -31.96
C VAL A 219 7.08 2.87 -32.33
N GLU A 220 6.12 3.77 -32.54
CA GLU A 220 6.36 5.16 -32.96
C GLU A 220 5.30 6.10 -32.37
N GLY A 221 5.64 7.39 -32.34
CA GLY A 221 4.76 8.49 -31.96
C GLY A 221 5.21 9.18 -30.67
N LYS A 222 4.45 10.20 -30.28
CA LYS A 222 4.72 11.02 -29.09
C LYS A 222 3.47 11.21 -28.26
N ILE A 223 3.64 11.31 -26.94
CA ILE A 223 2.64 11.86 -26.01
C ILE A 223 3.30 13.02 -25.26
N THR A 224 2.76 14.22 -25.39
CA THR A 224 3.13 15.38 -24.60
C THR A 224 2.04 15.63 -23.56
N VAL A 225 2.44 15.73 -22.29
CA VAL A 225 1.58 16.14 -21.18
C VAL A 225 2.04 17.52 -20.73
N THR A 226 1.15 18.50 -20.82
CA THR A 226 1.38 19.89 -20.42
C THR A 226 0.51 20.24 -19.22
N SER A 227 1.13 20.56 -18.09
CA SER A 227 0.46 20.95 -16.86
C SER A 227 0.51 22.47 -16.64
N ASP A 228 -0.64 23.11 -16.47
CA ASP A 228 -0.81 24.55 -16.24
C ASP A 228 -1.71 24.80 -15.01
N VAL A 229 -1.11 25.05 -13.86
CA VAL A 229 -1.84 25.26 -12.60
C VAL A 229 -2.80 26.48 -12.69
N LYS A 230 -2.55 27.44 -13.60
CA LYS A 230 -3.42 28.62 -13.82
C LYS A 230 -4.82 28.26 -14.33
N GLN A 231 -4.97 27.11 -15.00
CA GLN A 231 -6.26 26.65 -15.52
C GLN A 231 -7.10 25.89 -14.48
N VAL A 232 -6.46 25.39 -13.41
CA VAL A 232 -7.15 24.65 -12.35
C VAL A 232 -8.11 25.63 -11.64
N PRO A 233 -9.39 25.27 -11.41
CA PRO A 233 -10.39 26.14 -10.77
C PRO A 233 -10.19 26.20 -9.24
N LEU A 234 -9.00 26.62 -8.82
CA LEU A 234 -8.65 26.90 -7.43
C LEU A 234 -9.44 28.11 -6.91
N THR A 235 -9.82 28.11 -5.64
CA THR A 235 -10.45 29.29 -5.03
C THR A 235 -9.49 30.47 -4.95
N ASP A 236 -10.04 31.69 -4.93
CA ASP A 236 -9.24 32.91 -4.97
C ASP A 236 -8.24 33.01 -3.79
N LYS A 237 -8.60 32.43 -2.62
CA LYS A 237 -7.70 32.31 -1.45
C LYS A 237 -6.49 31.39 -1.68
N LEU A 238 -6.65 30.32 -2.47
CA LEU A 238 -5.54 29.46 -2.88
C LEU A 238 -4.71 30.12 -3.97
N VAL A 239 -5.34 30.85 -4.89
CA VAL A 239 -4.64 31.65 -5.91
C VAL A 239 -3.73 32.70 -5.25
N GLU A 240 -4.25 33.44 -4.27
CA GLU A 240 -3.46 34.40 -3.49
C GLU A 240 -2.36 33.73 -2.65
N ALA A 241 -2.60 32.53 -2.13
CA ALA A 241 -1.62 31.82 -1.31
C ALA A 241 -0.47 31.21 -2.12
N LEU A 242 -0.74 30.70 -3.33
CA LEU A 242 0.28 30.16 -4.22
C LEU A 242 1.13 31.27 -4.86
N GLY A 243 0.54 32.41 -5.20
CA GLY A 243 1.26 33.60 -5.69
C GLY A 243 2.23 33.28 -6.83
N ALA A 244 3.53 33.49 -6.61
CA ALA A 244 4.57 33.27 -7.61
C ALA A 244 4.71 31.80 -8.10
N GLU A 245 4.18 30.82 -7.37
CA GLU A 245 4.07 29.43 -7.87
C GLU A 245 3.07 29.33 -9.02
N LEU A 246 2.00 30.13 -9.02
CA LEU A 246 1.08 30.21 -10.14
C LEU A 246 1.63 30.97 -11.33
N ASP A 247 2.60 31.88 -11.16
CA ASP A 247 3.15 32.65 -12.29
C ASP A 247 3.99 31.78 -13.24
N LYS A 248 4.45 30.60 -12.79
CA LYS A 248 5.25 29.65 -13.57
C LYS A 248 4.60 29.33 -14.93
N GLU A 249 5.45 29.16 -15.94
CA GLU A 249 5.02 28.70 -17.26
C GLU A 249 4.53 27.24 -17.22
N PRO A 250 3.60 26.83 -18.11
CA PRO A 250 3.14 25.46 -18.19
C PRO A 250 4.30 24.47 -18.34
N GLN A 251 4.35 23.47 -17.47
CA GLN A 251 5.38 22.43 -17.50
C GLN A 251 4.98 21.36 -18.50
N SER A 252 5.84 21.03 -19.46
CA SER A 252 5.55 20.04 -20.49
C SER A 252 6.58 18.92 -20.50
N GLU A 253 6.11 17.68 -20.33
CA GLU A 253 6.90 16.47 -20.49
C GLU A 253 6.47 15.76 -21.78
N THR A 254 7.41 15.15 -22.50
CA THR A 254 7.11 14.42 -23.75
C THR A 254 7.75 13.05 -23.73
N LEU A 255 6.93 12.03 -23.93
CA LEU A 255 7.30 10.64 -24.13
C LEU A 255 7.37 10.37 -25.65
N ASP A 256 8.56 10.09 -26.19
CA ASP A 256 8.73 9.61 -27.57
C ASP A 256 8.88 8.08 -27.56
N PHE A 257 7.94 7.38 -28.20
CA PHE A 257 7.93 5.91 -28.24
C PHE A 257 9.12 5.32 -29.00
N ALA A 258 9.69 6.03 -29.98
CA ALA A 258 10.86 5.59 -30.71
C ALA A 258 12.15 5.77 -29.87
N GLU A 259 12.24 6.85 -29.09
CA GLU A 259 13.32 7.07 -28.11
C GLU A 259 13.30 6.01 -27.01
N VAL A 260 12.14 5.81 -26.37
CA VAL A 260 11.99 4.76 -25.34
C VAL A 260 12.28 3.36 -25.90
N LYS A 261 11.85 3.07 -27.13
CA LYS A 261 12.19 1.79 -27.80
C LYS A 261 13.70 1.64 -27.97
N ALA A 262 14.44 2.70 -28.30
CA ALA A 262 15.90 2.67 -28.41
C ALA A 262 16.57 2.46 -27.04
N GLU A 263 16.08 3.11 -25.98
CA GLU A 263 16.57 2.93 -24.60
C GLU A 263 16.30 1.53 -24.04
N ARG A 264 15.25 0.85 -24.50
CA ARG A 264 14.84 -0.50 -24.06
C ARG A 264 15.40 -1.62 -24.95
N ASP A 265 16.64 -1.47 -25.44
CA ASP A 265 17.31 -2.45 -26.34
C ASP A 265 16.48 -2.81 -27.59
N GLY A 266 15.71 -1.86 -28.12
CA GLY A 266 14.81 -2.06 -29.26
C GLY A 266 13.41 -2.57 -28.92
N LYS A 267 13.08 -2.78 -27.64
CA LYS A 267 11.78 -3.32 -27.19
C LYS A 267 10.68 -2.24 -27.12
N PRO A 268 9.61 -2.33 -27.93
CA PRO A 268 8.48 -1.40 -27.87
C PRO A 268 7.72 -1.50 -26.54
N ILE A 269 7.06 -0.40 -26.15
CA ILE A 269 6.13 -0.37 -25.02
C ILE A 269 4.92 -1.25 -25.35
N GLY A 270 4.51 -2.09 -24.40
CA GLY A 270 3.29 -2.88 -24.49
C GLY A 270 2.12 -2.19 -23.80
N ILE A 271 1.03 -1.94 -24.52
CA ILE A 271 -0.26 -1.54 -23.96
C ILE A 271 -1.14 -2.79 -23.90
N ALA A 272 -1.51 -3.19 -22.69
CA ALA A 272 -2.42 -4.30 -22.48
C ALA A 272 -3.85 -3.90 -22.83
N THR A 273 -4.53 -4.78 -23.55
CA THR A 273 -5.98 -4.73 -23.76
C THR A 273 -6.58 -6.04 -23.31
N ILE A 274 -7.62 -5.97 -22.51
CA ILE A 274 -8.37 -7.10 -21.99
C ILE A 274 -9.73 -7.24 -22.66
N LYS A 275 -10.25 -8.46 -22.73
CA LYS A 275 -11.60 -8.74 -23.20
C LYS A 275 -12.58 -8.74 -22.03
N VAL A 276 -13.63 -7.93 -22.11
CA VAL A 276 -14.71 -7.87 -21.11
C VAL A 276 -16.03 -8.10 -21.84
N GLY A 277 -16.71 -9.20 -21.51
CA GLY A 277 -17.80 -9.70 -22.35
C GLY A 277 -17.29 -10.05 -23.76
N ASP A 278 -17.90 -9.45 -24.78
CA ASP A 278 -17.50 -9.66 -26.17
C ASP A 278 -16.55 -8.61 -26.76
N GLU A 279 -16.25 -7.55 -26.01
CA GLU A 279 -15.49 -6.40 -26.51
C GLU A 279 -14.11 -6.28 -25.86
N TRP A 280 -13.20 -5.57 -26.54
CA TRP A 280 -11.85 -5.30 -26.06
C TRP A 280 -11.70 -3.87 -25.53
N TYR A 281 -10.95 -3.76 -24.44
CA TYR A 281 -10.69 -2.52 -23.71
C TYR A 281 -9.21 -2.44 -23.32
N PRO A 282 -8.50 -1.32 -23.54
CA PRO A 282 -7.22 -1.09 -22.89
C PRO A 282 -7.37 -1.11 -21.37
N SER A 283 -6.36 -1.66 -20.70
CA SER A 283 -6.28 -1.73 -19.25
C SER A 283 -4.98 -1.10 -18.78
N LEU A 284 -5.10 -0.14 -17.88
CA LEU A 284 -4.01 0.48 -17.17
C LEU A 284 -3.32 -0.54 -16.25
N PHE A 285 -4.09 -1.32 -15.48
CA PHE A 285 -3.51 -2.22 -14.50
C PHE A 285 -2.76 -3.39 -15.15
N TYR A 286 -3.29 -4.00 -16.22
CA TYR A 286 -2.55 -5.02 -16.98
C TYR A 286 -1.37 -4.42 -17.76
N THR A 287 -1.41 -3.14 -18.16
CA THR A 287 -0.27 -2.45 -18.77
C THR A 287 0.87 -2.29 -17.77
N ILE A 288 0.56 -1.87 -16.54
CA ILE A 288 1.54 -1.76 -15.45
C ILE A 288 2.11 -3.14 -15.08
N ALA A 289 1.26 -4.16 -14.92
CA ALA A 289 1.70 -5.52 -14.62
C ALA A 289 2.59 -6.10 -15.74
N HIS A 290 2.23 -5.89 -17.01
CA HIS A 290 3.07 -6.29 -18.15
C HIS A 290 4.44 -5.61 -18.13
N ALA A 291 4.49 -4.31 -17.80
CA ALA A 291 5.75 -3.58 -17.68
C ALA A 291 6.64 -4.13 -16.55
N ALA A 292 6.06 -4.46 -15.40
CA ALA A 292 6.78 -5.08 -14.28
C ALA A 292 7.32 -6.48 -14.63
N LEU A 293 6.52 -7.32 -15.31
CA LEU A 293 6.95 -8.62 -15.82
C LEU A 293 8.11 -8.47 -16.83
N GLU A 294 8.02 -7.53 -17.79
CA GLU A 294 9.11 -7.27 -18.75
C GLU A 294 10.40 -6.76 -18.09
N GLU A 295 10.31 -6.01 -16.99
CA GLU A 295 11.47 -5.49 -16.25
C GLU A 295 12.20 -6.60 -15.48
N GLU A 296 11.46 -7.46 -14.76
CA GLU A 296 12.03 -8.60 -14.04
C GLU A 296 12.31 -9.82 -14.95
N LYS A 297 11.92 -9.74 -16.24
CA LYS A 297 12.06 -10.81 -17.26
C LYS A 297 11.25 -12.07 -16.92
N LEU A 298 10.10 -11.84 -16.32
CA LEU A 298 9.09 -12.83 -16.00
C LEU A 298 8.06 -12.88 -17.14
N GLU A 299 7.44 -14.05 -17.33
CA GLU A 299 6.41 -14.26 -18.33
C GLU A 299 5.01 -14.26 -17.69
N TRP A 300 3.98 -13.94 -18.45
CA TRP A 300 2.61 -14.12 -17.99
C TRP A 300 2.32 -15.62 -17.76
N PRO A 301 1.73 -16.01 -16.62
CA PRO A 301 1.45 -17.41 -16.35
C PRO A 301 0.25 -17.89 -17.19
N ALA A 302 0.27 -19.17 -17.59
CA ALA A 302 -0.75 -19.76 -18.46
C ALA A 302 -2.13 -19.94 -17.80
N LYS A 303 -2.21 -19.80 -16.46
CA LYS A 303 -3.43 -19.85 -15.66
C LYS A 303 -3.27 -18.89 -14.48
N GLY A 304 -4.28 -18.08 -14.19
CA GLY A 304 -4.34 -17.27 -12.98
C GLY A 304 -4.93 -18.04 -11.78
N ILE A 305 -5.05 -17.33 -10.66
CA ILE A 305 -5.79 -17.74 -9.46
C ILE A 305 -7.29 -17.53 -9.72
N ALA A 306 -8.14 -18.49 -9.34
CA ALA A 306 -9.58 -18.37 -9.52
C ALA A 306 -10.19 -17.41 -8.47
N PRO A 307 -11.10 -16.48 -8.85
CA PRO A 307 -11.80 -15.64 -7.88
C PRO A 307 -12.67 -16.47 -6.93
N ALA A 308 -12.65 -16.13 -5.65
CA ALA A 308 -13.31 -16.89 -4.57
C ALA A 308 -14.10 -15.96 -3.62
N GLY A 309 -15.00 -15.14 -4.17
CA GLY A 309 -15.76 -14.16 -3.40
C GLY A 309 -16.73 -14.78 -2.39
N ALA A 310 -16.99 -14.03 -1.33
CA ALA A 310 -17.78 -14.44 -0.17
C ALA A 310 -19.29 -14.26 -0.38
N GLY A 311 -20.09 -14.78 0.56
CA GLY A 311 -21.56 -14.64 0.55
C GLY A 311 -22.07 -13.29 1.06
N SER A 312 -21.23 -12.50 1.74
CA SER A 312 -21.57 -11.16 2.23
C SER A 312 -20.31 -10.30 2.37
N ALA A 313 -20.51 -8.99 2.47
CA ALA A 313 -19.44 -8.02 2.73
C ALA A 313 -18.63 -8.39 4.00
N GLN A 314 -19.34 -8.72 5.09
CA GLN A 314 -18.76 -9.15 6.36
C GLN A 314 -17.91 -10.42 6.20
N ASP A 315 -18.41 -11.40 5.44
CA ASP A 315 -17.67 -12.64 5.19
C ASP A 315 -16.43 -12.41 4.31
N ALA A 316 -16.45 -11.44 3.40
CA ALA A 316 -15.28 -11.08 2.59
C ALA A 316 -14.17 -10.47 3.46
N ALA A 317 -14.51 -9.50 4.32
CA ALA A 317 -13.58 -8.91 5.29
C ALA A 317 -13.04 -9.94 6.29
N LYS A 318 -13.90 -10.86 6.75
CA LYS A 318 -13.50 -11.98 7.61
C LYS A 318 -12.50 -12.90 6.91
N GLN A 319 -12.83 -13.37 5.70
CA GLN A 319 -12.02 -14.36 5.00
C GLN A 319 -10.65 -13.81 4.54
N ILE A 320 -10.57 -12.52 4.19
CA ILE A 320 -9.27 -11.91 3.81
C ILE A 320 -8.39 -11.68 5.04
N LEU A 321 -8.99 -11.37 6.19
CA LEU A 321 -8.27 -11.30 7.47
C LEU A 321 -7.75 -12.68 7.88
N GLU A 322 -8.58 -13.72 7.83
CA GLU A 322 -8.15 -15.11 8.08
C GLU A 322 -7.02 -15.52 7.14
N ALA A 323 -7.15 -15.27 5.83
CA ALA A 323 -6.10 -15.56 4.85
C ALA A 323 -4.78 -14.83 5.15
N GLY A 324 -4.86 -13.55 5.53
CA GLY A 324 -3.68 -12.77 5.94
C GLY A 324 -3.02 -13.29 7.22
N LEU A 325 -3.80 -13.73 8.21
CA LEU A 325 -3.29 -14.33 9.45
C LEU A 325 -2.65 -15.71 9.20
N ASP A 326 -3.20 -16.50 8.28
CA ASP A 326 -2.68 -17.81 7.86
C ASP A 326 -1.49 -17.72 6.89
N GLY A 327 -1.17 -16.53 6.35
CA GLY A 327 -0.15 -16.35 5.31
C GLY A 327 -0.56 -16.88 3.92
N ASP A 328 -1.85 -17.12 3.71
CA ASP A 328 -2.43 -17.65 2.49
C ASP A 328 -2.64 -16.54 1.43
N LEU A 329 -1.53 -16.15 0.80
CA LEU A 329 -1.54 -15.14 -0.27
C LEU A 329 -2.41 -15.54 -1.47
N GLU A 330 -2.55 -16.84 -1.76
CA GLU A 330 -3.40 -17.31 -2.86
C GLU A 330 -4.86 -16.96 -2.59
N LYS A 331 -5.34 -17.25 -1.37
CA LYS A 331 -6.69 -16.89 -0.91
C LYS A 331 -6.88 -15.38 -0.77
N VAL A 332 -5.86 -14.62 -0.34
CA VAL A 332 -5.91 -13.15 -0.34
C VAL A 332 -6.16 -12.62 -1.77
N ILE A 333 -5.42 -13.10 -2.77
CA ILE A 333 -5.59 -12.69 -4.17
C ILE A 333 -6.95 -13.14 -4.74
N ALA A 334 -7.40 -14.34 -4.39
CA ALA A 334 -8.71 -14.86 -4.79
C ALA A 334 -9.91 -14.05 -4.23
N LEU A 335 -9.73 -13.39 -3.08
CA LEU A 335 -10.74 -12.54 -2.44
C LEU A 335 -10.76 -11.08 -2.93
N LEU A 336 -9.92 -10.73 -3.91
CA LEU A 336 -9.96 -9.42 -4.57
C LEU A 336 -11.03 -9.39 -5.69
N PRO A 337 -11.68 -8.24 -5.94
CA PRO A 337 -12.71 -8.11 -6.98
C PRO A 337 -12.13 -8.47 -8.37
N PRO A 338 -12.73 -9.41 -9.12
CA PRO A 338 -12.11 -9.94 -10.35
C PRO A 338 -12.23 -9.02 -11.57
N ASP A 339 -13.12 -8.04 -11.51
CA ASP A 339 -13.29 -6.99 -12.52
C ASP A 339 -12.26 -5.86 -12.33
N GLU A 340 -12.02 -5.43 -11.09
CA GLU A 340 -11.02 -4.42 -10.74
C GLU A 340 -9.60 -5.01 -10.68
N MET A 341 -9.41 -6.08 -9.90
CA MET A 341 -8.12 -6.68 -9.55
C MET A 341 -7.86 -8.01 -10.28
N GLY A 342 -8.60 -8.29 -11.35
CA GLY A 342 -8.36 -9.48 -12.18
C GLY A 342 -6.92 -9.61 -12.68
N VAL A 343 -6.18 -8.50 -12.80
CA VAL A 343 -4.74 -8.52 -13.10
C VAL A 343 -3.92 -9.27 -12.06
N LEU A 344 -4.23 -9.10 -10.76
CA LEU A 344 -3.50 -9.74 -9.66
C LEU A 344 -3.82 -11.23 -9.59
N GLN A 345 -5.02 -11.62 -10.02
CA GLN A 345 -5.43 -13.01 -10.18
C GLN A 345 -4.73 -13.64 -11.39
N ASP A 346 -4.75 -12.98 -12.55
CA ASP A 346 -4.12 -13.47 -13.78
C ASP A 346 -2.58 -13.58 -13.63
N VAL A 347 -1.90 -12.63 -12.96
CA VAL A 347 -0.45 -12.71 -12.66
C VAL A 347 -0.12 -13.45 -11.36
N GLY A 348 -1.13 -13.86 -10.60
CA GLY A 348 -1.03 -14.36 -9.22
C GLY A 348 0.04 -15.41 -8.96
N PRO A 349 0.17 -16.49 -9.78
CA PRO A 349 1.21 -17.50 -9.58
C PRO A 349 2.64 -16.96 -9.58
N VAL A 350 2.93 -15.93 -10.39
CA VAL A 350 4.24 -15.27 -10.43
C VAL A 350 4.48 -14.47 -9.14
N LEU A 351 3.44 -13.80 -8.62
CA LEU A 351 3.52 -13.10 -7.33
C LEU A 351 3.76 -14.08 -6.17
N LEU A 352 3.15 -15.26 -6.20
CA LEU A 352 3.35 -16.31 -5.19
C LEU A 352 4.75 -16.94 -5.27
N GLU A 353 5.31 -17.09 -6.47
CA GLU A 353 6.67 -17.57 -6.67
C GLU A 353 7.71 -16.56 -6.14
N GLU A 354 7.57 -15.28 -6.51
CA GLU A 354 8.48 -14.20 -6.09
C GLU A 354 8.35 -13.83 -4.60
N ALA A 355 7.14 -13.83 -4.04
CA ALA A 355 6.94 -13.63 -2.59
C ALA A 355 7.42 -14.82 -1.75
N GLY A 356 7.48 -16.01 -2.36
CA GLY A 356 7.80 -17.25 -1.69
C GLY A 356 6.81 -17.61 -0.58
N LYS A 357 7.26 -18.45 0.36
CA LYS A 357 6.40 -18.88 1.48
C LYS A 357 6.30 -17.79 2.54
N VAL A 358 5.14 -17.14 2.62
CA VAL A 358 4.73 -16.38 3.80
C VAL A 358 4.42 -17.34 4.94
N SER A 359 4.94 -17.05 6.14
CA SER A 359 4.62 -17.82 7.35
C SER A 359 3.31 -17.32 7.96
N ALA A 360 2.44 -18.24 8.35
CA ALA A 360 1.30 -17.94 9.21
C ALA A 360 1.77 -17.19 10.47
N THR A 361 0.98 -16.22 10.90
CA THR A 361 1.25 -15.40 12.10
C THR A 361 1.14 -16.19 13.40
N GLY A 362 0.55 -17.40 13.36
CA GLY A 362 0.19 -18.20 14.53
C GLY A 362 -1.09 -17.73 15.24
N ALA A 363 -1.62 -16.56 14.85
CA ALA A 363 -2.80 -15.97 15.42
C ALA A 363 -4.09 -16.49 14.75
N LYS A 364 -5.14 -16.68 15.55
CA LYS A 364 -6.45 -17.19 15.10
C LYS A 364 -7.53 -16.15 15.30
N LEU A 365 -8.32 -15.91 14.26
CA LEU A 365 -9.52 -15.11 14.38
C LEU A 365 -10.60 -15.88 15.16
N LEU A 366 -11.00 -15.36 16.32
CA LEU A 366 -12.11 -15.90 17.10
C LEU A 366 -13.44 -15.21 16.77
N GLU A 367 -13.40 -13.90 16.58
CA GLU A 367 -14.59 -13.08 16.34
C GLU A 367 -14.22 -11.86 15.49
N LEU A 368 -15.07 -11.52 14.51
CA LEU A 368 -15.04 -10.24 13.80
C LEU A 368 -16.48 -9.75 13.64
N GLU A 369 -16.72 -8.53 14.11
CA GLU A 369 -17.90 -7.72 13.84
C GLU A 369 -17.46 -6.39 13.22
N THR A 370 -18.12 -5.97 12.15
CA THR A 370 -17.93 -4.63 11.57
C THR A 370 -19.23 -3.85 11.56
N ASP A 371 -19.09 -2.52 11.52
CA ASP A 371 -20.16 -1.64 11.07
C ASP A 371 -19.97 -1.37 9.57
N ALA A 372 -21.07 -1.37 8.82
CA ALA A 372 -21.08 -1.19 7.38
C ALA A 372 -21.64 0.19 7.02
N LYS A 373 -20.89 0.93 6.18
CA LYS A 373 -21.25 2.24 5.64
C LYS A 373 -21.21 2.17 4.12
N ASP A 374 -22.27 2.62 3.45
CA ASP A 374 -22.30 2.71 1.99
C ASP A 374 -21.33 3.80 1.50
N VAL A 375 -20.50 3.44 0.52
CA VAL A 375 -19.50 4.31 -0.12
C VAL A 375 -19.55 4.13 -1.64
N ALA A 376 -18.81 4.94 -2.40
CA ALA A 376 -18.84 4.87 -3.85
C ALA A 376 -18.37 3.49 -4.38
N GLY A 377 -19.29 2.77 -5.02
CA GLY A 377 -19.08 1.42 -5.56
C GLY A 377 -18.76 0.33 -4.53
N GLY A 378 -19.20 0.46 -3.27
CA GLY A 378 -19.03 -0.60 -2.27
C GLY A 378 -19.57 -0.28 -0.89
N LYS A 379 -19.25 -1.15 0.08
CA LYS A 379 -19.52 -0.97 1.51
C LYS A 379 -18.20 -0.91 2.28
N GLN A 380 -17.94 0.21 2.95
CA GLN A 380 -16.84 0.33 3.90
C GLN A 380 -17.21 -0.44 5.17
N LEU A 381 -16.32 -1.34 5.61
CA LEU A 381 -16.48 -2.20 6.76
C LEU A 381 -15.43 -1.83 7.80
N THR A 382 -15.86 -1.23 8.91
CA THR A 382 -14.96 -0.74 9.96
C THR A 382 -15.13 -1.56 11.23
N ILE A 383 -14.02 -1.92 11.88
CA ILE A 383 -14.02 -2.88 12.99
C ILE A 383 -14.83 -2.30 14.16
N ARG A 384 -15.93 -2.98 14.52
CA ARG A 384 -16.65 -2.77 15.78
C ARG A 384 -16.08 -3.66 16.87
N LYS A 385 -15.80 -4.92 16.55
CA LYS A 385 -15.22 -5.88 17.48
C LYS A 385 -14.34 -6.88 16.74
N LEU A 386 -13.16 -7.15 17.27
CA LEU A 386 -12.20 -8.12 16.75
C LEU A 386 -11.61 -8.87 17.94
N ILE A 387 -11.74 -10.19 17.98
CA ILE A 387 -11.05 -11.04 18.95
C ILE A 387 -10.10 -11.96 18.19
N VAL A 388 -8.82 -11.86 18.53
CA VAL A 388 -7.73 -12.70 18.00
C VAL A 388 -7.06 -13.43 19.15
N GLU A 389 -6.74 -14.71 18.95
CA GLU A 389 -5.95 -15.53 19.88
C GLU A 389 -4.57 -15.80 19.29
N ALA A 390 -3.50 -15.35 19.95
CA ALA A 390 -2.11 -15.57 19.55
C ALA A 390 -1.31 -16.08 20.76
N ASP A 391 -0.51 -17.14 20.58
CA ASP A 391 0.27 -17.80 21.64
C ASP A 391 -0.52 -18.17 22.92
N GLY A 392 -1.84 -18.37 22.78
CA GLY A 392 -2.77 -18.65 23.89
C GLY A 392 -3.29 -17.41 24.62
N GLU A 393 -2.85 -16.22 24.25
CA GLU A 393 -3.38 -14.95 24.73
C GLU A 393 -4.51 -14.43 23.82
N LYS A 394 -5.53 -13.83 24.43
CA LYS A 394 -6.62 -13.18 23.69
C LYS A 394 -6.43 -11.67 23.67
N VAL A 395 -6.43 -11.13 22.46
CA VAL A 395 -6.46 -9.70 22.16
C VAL A 395 -7.86 -9.37 21.66
N GLU A 396 -8.57 -8.51 22.37
CA GLU A 396 -9.87 -7.98 21.96
C GLU A 396 -9.71 -6.50 21.61
N VAL A 397 -10.07 -6.12 20.39
CA VAL A 397 -10.23 -4.73 19.96
C VAL A 397 -11.73 -4.45 19.86
N SER A 398 -12.22 -3.41 20.51
CA SER A 398 -13.62 -2.98 20.44
C SER A 398 -13.72 -1.48 20.21
N ARG A 399 -14.61 -1.04 19.31
CA ARG A 399 -15.00 0.36 19.13
C ARG A 399 -16.37 0.60 19.74
N ASP A 400 -16.50 1.67 20.51
CA ASP A 400 -17.78 2.26 20.92
C ASP A 400 -17.75 3.75 20.58
N GLY A 401 -18.62 4.20 19.68
CA GLY A 401 -18.57 5.54 19.10
C GLY A 401 -17.22 5.86 18.45
N ASP A 402 -16.51 6.84 19.01
CA ASP A 402 -15.17 7.30 18.62
C ASP A 402 -14.08 6.90 19.63
N CYS A 403 -14.37 5.93 20.50
CA CYS A 403 -13.41 5.31 21.41
C CYS A 403 -13.04 3.90 20.93
N TYR A 404 -11.74 3.67 20.70
CA TYR A 404 -11.19 2.32 20.53
C TYR A 404 -10.62 1.82 21.85
N THR A 405 -10.88 0.56 22.19
CA THR A 405 -10.29 -0.14 23.33
C THR A 405 -9.58 -1.39 22.86
N VAL A 406 -8.34 -1.60 23.31
CA VAL A 406 -7.59 -2.85 23.16
C VAL A 406 -7.44 -3.50 24.53
N ARG A 407 -7.94 -4.73 24.67
CA ARG A 407 -7.80 -5.56 25.87
C ARG A 407 -6.86 -6.72 25.58
N VAL A 408 -5.85 -6.87 26.42
CA VAL A 408 -4.93 -8.02 26.42
C VAL A 408 -5.00 -8.67 27.80
N GLN A 409 -5.53 -9.89 27.87
CA GLN A 409 -5.89 -10.59 29.11
C GLN A 409 -6.78 -9.75 30.06
N ARG A 410 -6.19 -9.10 31.07
CA ARG A 410 -6.85 -8.26 32.10
C ARG A 410 -6.43 -6.78 32.03
N GLN A 411 -5.53 -6.42 31.11
CA GLN A 411 -5.15 -5.03 30.88
C GLN A 411 -5.97 -4.47 29.73
N SER A 412 -6.44 -3.23 29.90
CA SER A 412 -7.24 -2.50 28.92
C SER A 412 -6.56 -1.17 28.68
N GLN A 413 -6.32 -0.83 27.42
CA GLN A 413 -5.86 0.49 27.00
C GLN A 413 -6.88 1.03 26.00
N GLY A 414 -7.15 2.34 26.05
CA GLY A 414 -8.11 3.00 25.17
C GLY A 414 -7.48 4.20 24.48
N LEU A 415 -8.14 4.64 23.41
CA LEU A 415 -7.94 5.94 22.80
C LEU A 415 -9.31 6.45 22.32
N CYS A 416 -9.77 7.54 22.93
CA CYS A 416 -10.94 8.30 22.52
C CYS A 416 -10.57 9.57 21.76
N ALA A 417 -11.52 10.12 21.00
CA ALA A 417 -11.35 11.33 20.21
C ALA A 417 -10.94 12.57 21.02
N ASP A 418 -11.45 12.70 22.26
CA ASP A 418 -11.16 13.79 23.18
C ASP A 418 -9.78 13.68 23.85
N GLU A 419 -9.17 12.49 23.86
CA GLU A 419 -7.83 12.23 24.42
C GLU A 419 -6.68 12.59 23.46
N ILE A 420 -6.96 12.74 22.16
CA ILE A 420 -5.93 12.92 21.10
C ILE A 420 -5.06 14.15 21.34
N ALA A 421 -5.66 15.29 21.69
CA ALA A 421 -4.92 16.52 21.98
C ALA A 421 -3.92 16.33 23.13
N GLN A 422 -4.36 15.64 24.19
CA GLN A 422 -3.53 15.33 25.35
C GLN A 422 -2.39 14.36 25.00
N LEU A 423 -2.64 13.37 24.13
CA LEU A 423 -1.62 12.44 23.65
C LEU A 423 -0.53 13.16 22.84
N ILE A 424 -0.91 14.12 21.99
CA ILE A 424 0.03 14.96 21.23
C ILE A 424 0.93 15.76 22.19
N GLU A 425 0.36 16.42 23.20
CA GLU A 425 1.12 17.15 24.22
C GLU A 425 2.12 16.23 24.96
N GLN A 426 1.67 15.05 25.38
CA GLN A 426 2.52 14.07 26.09
C GLN A 426 3.67 13.53 25.23
N GLN A 427 3.49 13.40 23.92
CA GLN A 427 4.54 12.94 22.99
C GLN A 427 5.52 14.04 22.54
N GLY A 428 5.53 15.20 23.22
CA GLY A 428 6.43 16.32 22.90
C GLY A 428 5.86 17.31 21.89
N GLY A 429 4.55 17.25 21.63
CA GLY A 429 3.82 18.18 20.77
C GLY A 429 3.76 19.64 21.26
N SER A 430 4.45 19.99 22.35
CA SER A 430 4.62 21.38 22.81
C SER A 430 5.36 22.29 21.82
N GLN A 431 5.99 21.71 20.79
CA GLN A 431 6.58 22.42 19.65
C GLN A 431 5.62 22.60 18.46
N ILE A 432 4.47 21.93 18.48
CA ILE A 432 3.44 22.00 17.42
C ILE A 432 2.56 23.22 17.69
N PRO A 433 2.29 24.10 16.71
CA PRO A 433 1.37 25.22 16.89
C PRO A 433 -0.03 24.74 17.33
N PRO A 434 -0.71 25.42 18.28
CA PRO A 434 -2.02 24.97 18.77
C PRO A 434 -3.05 24.75 17.67
N ALA A 435 -3.07 25.59 16.62
CA ALA A 435 -3.91 25.40 15.44
C ALA A 435 -3.69 24.05 14.75
N ALA A 436 -2.43 23.61 14.60
CA ALA A 436 -2.10 22.31 14.03
C ALA A 436 -2.49 21.15 14.95
N VAL A 437 -2.36 21.28 16.28
CA VAL A 437 -2.87 20.30 17.24
C VAL A 437 -4.38 20.15 17.11
N ASP A 438 -5.09 21.26 16.95
CA ASP A 438 -6.53 21.34 16.72
C ASP A 438 -6.97 20.61 15.44
N VAL A 439 -6.23 20.80 14.33
CA VAL A 439 -6.46 20.11 13.05
C VAL A 439 -6.19 18.61 13.17
N ILE A 440 -5.05 18.21 13.75
CA ILE A 440 -4.70 16.79 13.96
C ILE A 440 -5.75 16.10 14.84
N SER A 441 -6.22 16.78 15.89
CA SER A 441 -7.25 16.25 16.79
C SER A 441 -8.59 16.06 16.07
N ARG A 442 -9.01 16.99 15.20
CA ARG A 442 -10.22 16.84 14.35
C ARG A 442 -10.11 15.67 13.39
N ILE A 443 -8.98 15.54 12.68
CA ILE A 443 -8.73 14.43 11.74
C ILE A 443 -8.74 13.10 12.50
N GLY A 444 -8.01 13.03 13.62
CA GLY A 444 -7.93 11.84 14.46
C GLY A 444 -9.30 11.44 15.02
N ALA A 445 -10.09 12.40 15.52
CA ALA A 445 -11.45 12.16 15.99
C ALA A 445 -12.35 11.59 14.88
N GLN A 446 -12.28 12.15 13.67
CA GLN A 446 -13.04 11.64 12.52
C GLN A 446 -12.57 10.24 12.10
N VAL A 447 -11.26 9.94 12.18
CA VAL A 447 -10.70 8.61 11.92
C VAL A 447 -11.15 7.58 12.96
N LEU A 448 -11.21 7.92 14.25
CA LEU A 448 -11.72 7.01 15.27
C LEU A 448 -13.25 6.79 15.11
N LYS A 449 -13.99 7.86 14.82
CA LYS A 449 -15.44 7.82 14.65
C LYS A 449 -15.90 7.00 13.45
N ASP A 450 -15.45 7.34 12.24
CA ASP A 450 -15.83 6.58 11.04
C ASP A 450 -15.13 5.21 11.02
N GLY A 451 -13.90 5.16 11.55
CA GLY A 451 -13.03 3.99 11.59
C GLY A 451 -12.20 3.84 10.31
N LEU A 452 -11.02 3.26 10.45
CA LEU A 452 -10.29 2.69 9.30
C LEU A 452 -10.82 1.27 9.06
N GLY A 453 -10.91 0.89 7.80
CA GLY A 453 -11.56 -0.36 7.39
C GLY A 453 -11.32 -0.68 5.93
N VAL A 454 -11.94 -1.76 5.47
CA VAL A 454 -11.84 -2.22 4.08
C VAL A 454 -13.14 -1.95 3.34
N VAL A 455 -13.05 -1.62 2.05
CA VAL A 455 -14.23 -1.51 1.18
C VAL A 455 -14.45 -2.85 0.48
N ALA A 456 -15.59 -3.47 0.76
CA ALA A 456 -16.06 -4.63 0.03
C ALA A 456 -16.98 -4.22 -1.12
N THR A 457 -16.88 -4.88 -2.27
CA THR A 457 -17.75 -4.67 -3.44
C THR A 457 -18.34 -5.99 -3.93
N GLU A 458 -19.45 -5.92 -4.66
CA GLU A 458 -20.22 -7.07 -5.12
C GLU A 458 -20.07 -7.25 -6.64
N VAL A 459 -19.58 -8.42 -7.04
CA VAL A 459 -19.37 -8.80 -8.45
C VAL A 459 -20.00 -10.17 -8.65
N ASP A 460 -20.91 -10.29 -9.62
CA ASP A 460 -21.66 -11.53 -9.92
C ASP A 460 -22.34 -12.20 -8.70
N GLY A 461 -22.86 -11.39 -7.77
CA GLY A 461 -23.53 -11.88 -6.55
C GLY A 461 -22.57 -12.42 -5.48
N LYS A 462 -21.29 -12.06 -5.56
CA LYS A 462 -20.23 -12.42 -4.61
C LYS A 462 -19.51 -11.18 -4.11
N TRP A 463 -19.11 -11.21 -2.83
CA TRP A 463 -18.46 -10.08 -2.18
C TRP A 463 -16.95 -10.27 -2.12
N TYR A 464 -16.22 -9.22 -2.50
CA TYR A 464 -14.76 -9.17 -2.57
C TYR A 464 -14.24 -7.92 -1.89
N VAL A 465 -12.97 -7.90 -1.46
CA VAL A 465 -12.36 -6.72 -0.83
C VAL A 465 -11.52 -5.95 -1.84
N SER A 466 -11.94 -4.72 -2.17
CA SER A 466 -11.26 -3.85 -3.13
C SER A 466 -10.10 -3.11 -2.46
N PRO A 467 -8.84 -3.35 -2.86
CA PRO A 467 -7.68 -2.67 -2.27
C PRO A 467 -7.64 -1.19 -2.67
N ILE A 468 -7.99 -0.85 -3.91
CA ILE A 468 -8.00 0.53 -4.41
C ILE A 468 -9.08 1.34 -3.70
N ARG A 469 -10.31 0.83 -3.58
CA ARG A 469 -11.38 1.54 -2.85
C ARG A 469 -11.06 1.66 -1.36
N SER A 470 -10.47 0.62 -0.75
CA SER A 470 -10.02 0.68 0.65
C SER A 470 -8.99 1.80 0.86
N TYR A 471 -7.95 1.86 0.03
CA TYR A 471 -6.92 2.91 0.09
C TYR A 471 -7.50 4.31 -0.15
N SER A 472 -8.34 4.44 -1.19
CA SER A 472 -9.02 5.69 -1.53
C SER A 472 -9.91 6.20 -0.39
N GLU A 473 -10.64 5.32 0.27
CA GLU A 473 -11.56 5.67 1.35
C GLU A 473 -10.84 6.07 2.65
N VAL A 474 -9.62 5.55 2.90
CA VAL A 474 -8.73 6.09 3.95
C VAL A 474 -8.40 7.56 3.67
N PHE A 475 -7.97 7.89 2.45
CA PHE A 475 -7.67 9.28 2.06
C PHE A 475 -8.90 10.19 2.14
N LEU A 476 -10.05 9.74 1.63
CA LEU A 476 -11.31 10.48 1.72
C LEU A 476 -11.78 10.68 3.18
N THR A 477 -11.53 9.71 4.07
CA THR A 477 -11.84 9.83 5.51
C THR A 477 -10.98 10.91 6.17
N LEU A 478 -9.68 11.01 5.82
CA LEU A 478 -8.81 12.10 6.26
C LEU A 478 -9.30 13.47 5.75
N LEU A 479 -9.69 13.56 4.47
CA LEU A 479 -10.27 14.81 3.92
C LEU A 479 -11.56 15.20 4.65
N ARG A 480 -12.46 14.26 4.95
CA ARG A 480 -13.70 14.50 5.72
C ARG A 480 -13.44 15.01 7.14
N GLY A 481 -12.29 14.69 7.74
CA GLY A 481 -11.85 15.22 9.03
C GLY A 481 -11.42 16.70 8.99
N LEU A 482 -11.05 17.22 7.82
CA LEU A 482 -10.69 18.63 7.62
C LEU A 482 -11.93 19.53 7.47
N GLN A 483 -11.76 20.79 7.88
CA GLN A 483 -12.73 21.89 7.69
C GLN A 483 -12.12 23.00 6.80
N PRO A 484 -12.93 23.87 6.16
CA PRO A 484 -12.40 24.96 5.32
C PRO A 484 -11.39 25.87 6.02
N LYS A 485 -11.63 26.17 7.31
CA LYS A 485 -10.72 26.94 8.16
C LYS A 485 -9.36 26.28 8.39
N ASP A 486 -9.30 24.94 8.30
CA ASP A 486 -8.06 24.18 8.50
C ASP A 486 -7.14 24.38 7.28
N ILE A 487 -7.72 24.51 6.09
CA ILE A 487 -7.00 24.92 4.88
C ILE A 487 -6.46 26.36 5.06
N ASP A 488 -7.26 27.29 5.59
CA ASP A 488 -6.81 28.67 5.85
C ASP A 488 -5.66 28.73 6.88
N GLU A 489 -5.61 27.81 7.84
CA GLU A 489 -4.53 27.69 8.82
C GLU A 489 -3.26 27.07 8.19
N LEU A 490 -3.39 26.04 7.37
CA LEU A 490 -2.27 25.44 6.62
C LEU A 490 -1.64 26.44 5.64
N LEU A 491 -2.44 27.23 4.92
CA LEU A 491 -1.95 28.27 4.02
C LEU A 491 -1.23 29.42 4.73
N LYS A 492 -1.56 29.69 6.00
CA LYS A 492 -0.82 30.65 6.85
C LYS A 492 0.50 30.07 7.35
N ALA A 493 0.56 28.76 7.60
CA ALA A 493 1.77 28.06 8.04
C ALA A 493 2.77 27.77 6.92
N ALA A 494 2.32 27.81 5.66
CA ALA A 494 3.16 27.65 4.47
C ALA A 494 3.79 28.97 3.94
N LYS A 495 3.48 30.11 4.56
CA LYS A 495 4.03 31.44 4.26
C LYS A 495 5.09 31.84 5.30
#